data_AF-A0A1F6AVJ1-F1
#
_entry.id   AF-A0A1F6AVJ1-F1
#
_cell.length_a   1.000
_cell.length_b   1.000
_cell.length_c   1.000
_cell.angle_alpha   90.00
_cell.angle_beta   90.00
_cell.angle_gamma   90.00
#
_symmetry.space_group_name_H-M   'P 1'
#
loop_
_entity.id
_entity.type
_entity.pdbx_description
1 polymer ?
#
loop_
_entity_poly.entity_id
_entity_poly.type
_entity_poly.pdbx_seq_one_letter_code
_entity_poly.pdbx_strand_id
1 'polypeptide(L)'
;MTVSRYDRIEDRRAKKRLYYAIAGIIGVLLFLLLFGVRILIGFSVFVDWIRGAPPQQQQQSALLLPPILDPAPEATFSAHIKITGSAQADTTLIVYLNEKEFKKMTVPAEGTFELEDVALQKGENVMSAKITDGKENMSQLSNVLHIIQKSEGPLMEVTSPDDGKEVVGDDSRLTIEGKTEEESSVTVNGRFVVVNADGAFHYTINLSEGETILKIVATDVAGNKSQIERRVTYRR
;
A
#
# COMPACT_ATOMS: atom_id res chain seq x y z
N MET A 1 41.18 -8.90 -94.40
CA MET A 1 41.50 -9.49 -93.09
C MET A 1 40.55 -10.66 -92.85
N THR A 2 41.00 -11.87 -93.14
CA THR A 2 40.22 -13.11 -93.11
C THR A 2 40.20 -13.67 -91.70
N VAL A 3 39.07 -13.55 -91.01
CA VAL A 3 38.86 -14.19 -89.70
C VAL A 3 38.97 -15.70 -89.89
N SER A 4 39.92 -16.33 -89.20
CA SER A 4 40.20 -17.76 -89.31
C SER A 4 38.97 -18.56 -88.87
N ARG A 5 38.71 -19.70 -89.55
CA ARG A 5 37.64 -20.64 -89.16
C ARG A 5 37.85 -21.16 -87.73
N TYR A 6 39.09 -21.14 -87.24
CA TYR A 6 39.46 -21.51 -85.88
C TYR A 6 38.96 -20.49 -84.85
N ASP A 7 39.21 -19.19 -85.07
CA ASP A 7 38.76 -18.10 -84.18
C ASP A 7 37.24 -18.06 -84.03
N ARG A 8 36.49 -18.39 -85.09
CA ARG A 8 35.02 -18.44 -85.07
C ARG A 8 34.48 -19.58 -84.19
N ILE A 9 35.21 -20.69 -84.06
CA ILE A 9 34.84 -21.82 -83.21
C ILE A 9 35.17 -21.49 -81.74
N GLU A 10 36.32 -20.87 -81.48
CA GLU A 10 36.69 -20.42 -80.14
C GLU A 10 35.75 -19.34 -79.61
N ASP A 11 35.38 -18.35 -80.43
CA ASP A 11 34.44 -17.29 -80.06
C ASP A 11 33.04 -17.85 -79.75
N ARG A 12 32.56 -18.85 -80.50
CA ARG A 12 31.30 -19.56 -80.17
C ARG A 12 31.39 -20.33 -78.86
N ARG A 13 32.53 -20.98 -78.57
CA ARG A 13 32.74 -21.70 -77.30
C ARG A 13 32.84 -20.73 -76.12
N ALA A 14 33.54 -19.62 -76.29
CA ALA A 14 33.65 -18.56 -75.30
C ALA A 14 32.29 -17.93 -74.98
N LYS A 15 31.50 -17.58 -76.01
CA LYS A 15 30.12 -17.07 -75.84
C LYS A 15 29.19 -18.05 -75.15
N LYS A 16 29.27 -19.35 -75.48
CA LYS A 16 28.50 -20.38 -74.78
C LYS A 16 28.89 -20.50 -73.31
N ARG A 17 30.19 -20.50 -72.99
CA ARG A 17 30.66 -20.50 -71.60
C ARG A 17 30.18 -19.28 -70.83
N LEU A 18 30.27 -18.09 -71.43
CA LEU A 18 29.79 -16.84 -70.84
C LEU A 18 28.28 -16.88 -70.61
N TYR A 19 27.51 -17.40 -71.56
CA TYR A 19 26.06 -17.58 -71.42
C TYR A 19 25.70 -18.50 -70.25
N TYR A 20 26.34 -19.67 -70.13
CA TYR A 20 26.09 -20.57 -69.00
C TYR A 20 26.53 -19.98 -67.66
N ALA A 21 27.63 -19.21 -67.63
CA ALA A 21 28.08 -18.52 -66.42
C ALA A 21 27.06 -17.47 -65.96
N ILE A 22 26.57 -16.64 -66.88
CA ILE A 22 25.55 -15.63 -66.59
C ILE A 22 24.23 -16.29 -66.16
N ALA A 23 23.78 -17.32 -66.89
CA ALA A 23 22.57 -18.06 -66.55
C ALA A 23 22.67 -18.73 -65.17
N GLY A 24 23.85 -19.26 -64.82
CA GLY A 24 24.12 -19.82 -63.50
C GLY A 24 24.05 -18.77 -62.40
N ILE A 25 24.68 -17.60 -62.60
CA ILE A 25 24.63 -16.49 -61.63
C ILE A 25 23.19 -16.00 -61.43
N ILE A 26 22.44 -15.81 -62.51
CA ILE A 26 21.02 -15.41 -62.45
C ILE A 26 20.21 -16.46 -61.70
N GLY A 27 20.45 -17.75 -61.95
CA GLY A 27 19.79 -18.85 -61.25
C GLY A 27 20.07 -18.83 -59.74
N VAL A 28 21.32 -18.62 -59.33
CA VAL A 28 21.69 -18.50 -57.91
C VAL A 28 21.07 -17.27 -57.27
N LEU A 29 21.07 -16.12 -57.95
CA LEU A 29 20.45 -14.90 -57.45
C LEU A 29 18.93 -15.08 -57.30
N LEU A 30 18.24 -15.66 -58.29
CA LEU A 30 16.81 -15.99 -58.20
C LEU A 30 16.53 -16.97 -57.05
N PHE A 31 17.39 -17.97 -56.87
CA PHE A 31 17.26 -18.92 -55.75
C PHE A 31 17.42 -18.21 -54.40
N LEU A 32 18.42 -17.33 -54.24
CA LEU A 32 18.59 -16.56 -53.02
C LEU A 32 17.46 -15.55 -52.78
N LEU A 33 16.91 -14.95 -53.83
CA LEU A 33 15.79 -14.01 -53.72
C LEU A 33 14.48 -14.74 -53.35
N LEU A 34 14.23 -15.92 -53.94
CA LEU A 34 13.02 -16.71 -53.68
C LEU A 34 13.09 -17.51 -52.36
N PHE A 35 14.26 -18.07 -52.04
CA PHE A 35 14.43 -19.02 -50.93
C PHE A 35 15.36 -18.54 -49.82
N GLY A 36 16.25 -17.56 -50.07
CA GLY A 36 17.24 -17.11 -49.09
C GLY A 36 16.61 -16.57 -47.81
N VAL A 37 15.55 -15.75 -47.90
CA VAL A 37 14.83 -15.24 -46.72
C VAL A 37 14.20 -16.39 -45.92
N ARG A 38 13.61 -17.39 -46.61
CA ARG A 38 13.04 -18.57 -45.94
C ARG A 38 14.09 -19.43 -45.24
N ILE A 39 15.25 -19.61 -45.88
CA ILE A 39 16.39 -20.35 -45.30
C ILE A 39 16.94 -19.61 -44.08
N LEU A 40 17.07 -18.29 -44.13
CA LEU A 40 17.56 -17.48 -43.01
C LEU A 40 16.62 -17.52 -41.79
N ILE A 41 15.30 -17.41 -42.01
CA ILE A 41 14.30 -17.53 -40.94
C ILE A 41 14.34 -18.94 -40.32
N GLY A 42 14.38 -19.98 -41.17
CA GLY A 42 14.46 -21.36 -40.71
C GLY A 42 15.75 -21.66 -39.95
N PHE A 43 16.88 -21.09 -40.36
CA PHE A 43 18.15 -21.24 -39.69
C PHE A 43 18.19 -20.53 -38.34
N SER A 44 17.56 -19.35 -38.19
CA SER A 44 17.44 -18.66 -36.90
C SER A 44 16.71 -19.52 -35.87
N VAL A 45 15.54 -20.04 -36.24
CA VAL A 45 14.72 -20.90 -35.35
C VAL A 45 15.44 -22.21 -35.03
N PHE A 46 16.17 -22.77 -36.00
CA PHE A 46 16.99 -23.97 -35.80
C PHE A 46 18.15 -23.73 -34.81
N VAL A 47 18.81 -22.57 -34.88
CA VAL A 47 19.85 -22.19 -33.92
C VAL A 47 19.27 -21.98 -32.53
N ASP A 48 18.09 -21.36 -32.42
CA ASP A 48 17.36 -21.19 -31.16
C ASP A 48 16.96 -22.55 -30.55
N TRP A 49 16.52 -23.49 -31.39
CA TRP A 49 16.22 -24.88 -31.00
C TRP A 49 17.46 -25.65 -30.52
N ILE A 50 18.60 -25.52 -31.20
CA ILE A 50 19.88 -26.12 -30.76
C ILE A 50 20.37 -25.53 -29.44
N ARG A 51 20.10 -24.24 -29.20
CA ARG A 51 20.45 -23.55 -27.94
C ARG A 51 19.44 -23.81 -26.81
N GLY A 52 18.35 -24.53 -27.07
CA GLY A 52 17.32 -24.85 -26.08
C GLY A 52 16.43 -23.66 -25.70
N ALA A 53 16.38 -22.60 -26.50
CA ALA A 53 15.51 -21.46 -26.26
C ALA A 53 14.24 -21.61 -27.12
N PRO A 54 13.09 -22.07 -26.57
CA PRO A 54 11.83 -21.89 -27.28
C PRO A 54 11.62 -20.38 -27.52
N PRO A 55 10.96 -19.97 -28.62
CA PRO A 55 10.61 -18.58 -28.82
C PRO A 55 9.76 -18.13 -27.64
N GLN A 56 10.31 -17.29 -26.77
CA GLN A 56 9.54 -16.61 -25.76
C GLN A 56 8.60 -15.67 -26.51
N GLN A 57 7.35 -16.09 -26.69
CA GLN A 57 6.27 -15.11 -26.82
C GLN A 57 6.42 -14.21 -25.59
N GLN A 58 6.85 -12.96 -25.79
CA GLN A 58 6.75 -11.93 -24.76
C GLN A 58 5.25 -11.76 -24.50
N GLN A 59 4.72 -12.57 -23.60
CA GLN A 59 3.38 -12.45 -23.12
C GLN A 59 3.38 -11.17 -22.30
N GLN A 60 2.87 -10.10 -22.91
CA GLN A 60 2.74 -8.81 -22.27
C GLN A 60 1.83 -9.02 -21.05
N SER A 61 2.43 -9.07 -19.85
CA SER A 61 1.70 -9.25 -18.60
C SER A 61 0.59 -8.20 -18.54
N ALA A 62 -0.65 -8.64 -18.32
CA ALA A 62 -1.76 -7.73 -18.11
C ALA A 62 -1.42 -6.84 -16.90
N LEU A 63 -1.38 -5.53 -17.10
CA LEU A 63 -1.07 -4.59 -16.04
C LEU A 63 -2.24 -4.58 -15.05
N LEU A 64 -1.98 -5.01 -13.82
CA LEU A 64 -2.92 -4.93 -12.71
C LEU A 64 -2.62 -3.70 -11.86
N LEU A 65 -3.62 -2.82 -11.72
CA LEU A 65 -3.48 -1.63 -10.87
C LEU A 65 -3.53 -2.04 -9.39
N PRO A 66 -2.71 -1.42 -8.52
CA PRO A 66 -2.79 -1.67 -7.09
C PRO A 66 -4.18 -1.37 -6.54
N PRO A 67 -4.71 -2.18 -5.62
CA PRO A 67 -5.93 -1.83 -4.92
C PRO A 67 -5.70 -0.61 -4.02
N ILE A 68 -6.78 0.08 -3.66
CA ILE A 68 -6.77 1.21 -2.75
C ILE A 68 -7.61 0.84 -1.54
N LEU A 69 -7.03 0.93 -0.34
CA LEU A 69 -7.75 0.82 0.92
C LEU A 69 -8.31 2.19 1.29
N ASP A 70 -9.59 2.25 1.66
CA ASP A 70 -10.20 3.47 2.14
C ASP A 70 -9.60 3.88 3.50
N PRO A 71 -9.63 5.18 3.85
CA PRO A 71 -9.17 5.64 5.16
C PRO A 71 -9.88 4.92 6.31
N ALA A 72 -9.10 4.43 7.27
CA ALA A 72 -9.57 3.87 8.53
C ALA A 72 -9.14 4.78 9.70
N PRO A 73 -9.79 4.67 10.88
CA PRO A 73 -9.30 5.30 12.11
C PRO A 73 -7.84 4.95 12.38
N GLU A 74 -7.04 5.95 12.76
CA GLU A 74 -5.63 5.77 13.16
C GLU A 74 -5.51 4.95 14.44
N ALA A 75 -6.53 5.00 15.31
CA ALA A 75 -6.62 4.20 16.52
C ALA A 75 -8.06 3.76 16.82
N THR A 76 -8.23 2.65 17.52
CA THR A 76 -9.53 2.11 17.92
C THR A 76 -9.45 1.34 19.23
N PHE A 77 -10.50 1.41 20.03
CA PHE A 77 -10.67 0.57 21.21
C PHE A 77 -11.18 -0.84 20.88
N SER A 78 -11.78 -1.01 19.70
CA SER A 78 -12.31 -2.30 19.26
C SER A 78 -11.19 -3.25 18.83
N ALA A 79 -11.29 -4.52 19.21
CA ALA A 79 -10.42 -5.57 18.68
C ALA A 79 -10.76 -5.94 17.23
N HIS A 80 -11.87 -5.43 16.68
CA HIS A 80 -12.33 -5.73 15.33
C HIS A 80 -12.64 -4.43 14.56
N ILE A 81 -12.32 -4.42 13.27
CA ILE A 81 -12.57 -3.27 12.40
C ILE A 81 -13.11 -3.70 11.02
N LYS A 82 -13.94 -2.84 10.43
CA LYS A 82 -14.37 -2.95 9.04
C LYS A 82 -13.38 -2.20 8.14
N ILE A 83 -12.91 -2.84 7.08
CA ILE A 83 -12.03 -2.23 6.08
C ILE A 83 -12.73 -2.28 4.73
N THR A 84 -12.72 -1.14 4.03
CA THR A 84 -13.28 -1.02 2.67
C THR A 84 -12.20 -0.57 1.71
N GLY A 85 -12.47 -0.72 0.42
CA GLY A 85 -11.56 -0.25 -0.60
C GLY A 85 -12.06 -0.52 -2.00
N SER A 86 -11.22 -0.19 -2.98
CA SER A 86 -11.45 -0.41 -4.40
C SER A 86 -10.31 -1.18 -5.04
N ALA A 87 -10.65 -1.98 -6.03
CA ALA A 87 -9.73 -2.84 -6.76
C ALA A 87 -10.30 -3.17 -8.14
N GLN A 88 -9.46 -3.69 -9.03
CA GLN A 88 -9.93 -4.15 -10.34
C GLN A 88 -10.92 -5.32 -10.17
N ALA A 89 -12.11 -5.19 -10.74
CA ALA A 89 -13.16 -6.21 -10.72
C ALA A 89 -12.66 -7.57 -11.28
N ASP A 90 -13.28 -8.65 -10.79
CA ASP A 90 -13.01 -10.03 -11.22
C ASP A 90 -11.55 -10.50 -11.00
N THR A 91 -10.80 -9.80 -10.17
CA THR A 91 -9.46 -10.21 -9.71
C THR A 91 -9.52 -10.80 -8.30
N THR A 92 -8.50 -11.53 -7.88
CA THR A 92 -8.38 -12.01 -6.50
C THR A 92 -7.60 -11.00 -5.67
N LEU A 93 -8.26 -10.38 -4.69
CA LEU A 93 -7.65 -9.57 -3.64
C LEU A 93 -6.95 -10.47 -2.62
N ILE A 94 -5.71 -10.13 -2.30
CA ILE A 94 -4.89 -10.74 -1.25
C ILE A 94 -4.60 -9.65 -0.23
N VAL A 95 -5.16 -9.79 0.96
CA VAL A 95 -5.03 -8.84 2.06
C VAL A 95 -3.96 -9.33 3.02
N TYR A 96 -3.07 -8.45 3.41
CA TYR A 96 -2.02 -8.68 4.40
C TYR A 96 -2.32 -7.90 5.67
N LEU A 97 -2.21 -8.57 6.82
CA LEU A 97 -2.23 -7.96 8.14
C LEU A 97 -0.93 -8.36 8.86
N ASN A 98 -0.16 -7.38 9.31
CA ASN A 98 1.13 -7.58 9.99
C ASN A 98 2.06 -8.49 9.17
N GLU A 99 2.21 -8.15 7.88
CA GLU A 99 3.02 -8.85 6.86
C GLU A 99 2.57 -10.29 6.51
N LYS A 100 1.51 -10.80 7.15
CA LYS A 100 0.98 -12.14 6.90
C LYS A 100 -0.27 -12.06 6.04
N GLU A 101 -0.43 -13.02 5.13
CA GLU A 101 -1.67 -13.17 4.37
C GLU A 101 -2.82 -13.41 5.36
N PHE A 102 -3.75 -12.46 5.41
CA PHE A 102 -4.91 -12.48 6.29
C PHE A 102 -6.10 -13.13 5.60
N LYS A 103 -6.40 -12.71 4.36
CA LYS A 103 -7.57 -13.16 3.61
C LYS A 103 -7.37 -13.03 2.12
N LYS A 104 -7.99 -13.95 1.38
CA LYS A 104 -8.19 -13.86 -0.08
C LYS A 104 -9.66 -13.77 -0.42
N MET A 105 -10.02 -12.93 -1.38
CA MET A 105 -11.37 -12.86 -1.90
C MET A 105 -11.39 -12.39 -3.35
N THR A 106 -12.44 -12.73 -4.08
CA THR A 106 -12.68 -12.16 -5.41
C THR A 106 -13.23 -10.74 -5.24
N VAL A 107 -12.70 -9.78 -6.00
CA VAL A 107 -13.22 -8.43 -6.07
C VAL A 107 -14.53 -8.45 -6.88
N PRO A 108 -15.64 -7.93 -6.33
CA PRO A 108 -16.92 -7.84 -7.03
C PRO A 108 -16.86 -7.06 -8.35
N ALA A 109 -17.87 -7.24 -9.21
CA ALA A 109 -17.96 -6.59 -10.52
C ALA A 109 -18.02 -5.05 -10.42
N GLU A 110 -18.49 -4.54 -9.28
CA GLU A 110 -18.56 -3.12 -8.95
C GLU A 110 -17.17 -2.50 -8.67
N GLY A 111 -16.14 -3.33 -8.45
CA GLY A 111 -14.78 -2.88 -8.18
C GLY A 111 -14.53 -2.36 -6.76
N THR A 112 -15.49 -2.55 -5.85
CA THR A 112 -15.37 -2.21 -4.42
C THR A 112 -15.44 -3.46 -3.57
N PHE A 113 -14.68 -3.51 -2.47
CA PHE A 113 -14.69 -4.63 -1.54
C PHE A 113 -14.87 -4.18 -0.10
N GLU A 114 -15.34 -5.11 0.72
CA GLU A 114 -15.53 -4.94 2.15
C GLU A 114 -15.01 -6.16 2.90
N LEU A 115 -14.20 -5.89 3.93
CA LEU A 115 -13.72 -6.86 4.90
C LEU A 115 -14.39 -6.54 6.23
N GLU A 116 -15.37 -7.35 6.59
CA GLU A 116 -15.96 -7.32 7.91
C GLU A 116 -15.06 -8.02 8.93
N ASP A 117 -15.14 -7.55 10.18
CA ASP A 117 -14.63 -8.24 11.36
C ASP A 117 -13.11 -8.56 11.34
N VAL A 118 -12.29 -7.64 10.82
CA VAL A 118 -10.83 -7.80 10.83
C VAL A 118 -10.34 -7.73 12.28
N ALA A 119 -9.86 -8.87 12.80
CA ALA A 119 -9.28 -8.97 14.13
C ALA A 119 -7.90 -8.30 14.21
N LEU A 120 -7.77 -7.32 15.11
CA LEU A 120 -6.56 -6.56 15.39
C LEU A 120 -5.83 -7.10 16.62
N GLN A 121 -4.52 -6.94 16.65
CA GLN A 121 -3.66 -7.22 17.80
C GLN A 121 -3.47 -5.95 18.63
N LYS A 122 -3.27 -6.08 19.95
CA LYS A 122 -2.95 -4.93 20.82
C LYS A 122 -1.69 -4.22 20.32
N GLY A 123 -1.76 -2.90 20.20
CA GLY A 123 -0.71 -2.06 19.63
C GLY A 123 -0.89 -1.83 18.13
N GLU A 124 0.22 -1.67 17.42
CA GLU A 124 0.22 -1.34 15.99
C GLU A 124 -0.22 -2.52 15.12
N ASN A 125 -1.10 -2.24 14.17
CA ASN A 125 -1.52 -3.15 13.11
C ASN A 125 -1.29 -2.48 11.76
N VAL A 126 -0.64 -3.20 10.85
CA VAL A 126 -0.28 -2.71 9.52
C VAL A 126 -1.04 -3.53 8.48
N MET A 127 -1.85 -2.86 7.66
CA MET A 127 -2.63 -3.49 6.61
C MET A 127 -2.25 -2.99 5.22
N SER A 128 -2.15 -3.94 4.29
CA SER A 128 -1.98 -3.66 2.87
C SER A 128 -2.67 -4.75 2.03
N ALA A 129 -2.84 -4.51 0.74
CA ALA A 129 -3.41 -5.49 -0.16
C ALA A 129 -2.74 -5.46 -1.54
N LYS A 130 -2.89 -6.54 -2.29
CA LYS A 130 -2.58 -6.61 -3.73
C LYS A 130 -3.63 -7.46 -4.44
N ILE A 131 -3.68 -7.38 -5.77
CA ILE A 131 -4.55 -8.22 -6.57
C ILE A 131 -3.77 -9.15 -7.49
N THR A 132 -4.40 -10.25 -7.89
CA THR A 132 -3.91 -11.17 -8.94
C THR A 132 -5.04 -11.57 -9.90
N ASP A 133 -4.71 -11.80 -11.17
CA ASP A 133 -5.64 -12.28 -12.19
C ASP A 133 -5.79 -13.82 -12.21
N GLY A 134 -5.16 -14.51 -11.27
CA GLY A 134 -5.15 -15.98 -11.20
C GLY A 134 -4.20 -16.65 -12.22
N LYS A 135 -3.46 -15.87 -13.02
CA LYS A 135 -2.48 -16.33 -14.02
C LYS A 135 -1.08 -15.78 -13.71
N GLU A 136 -0.72 -15.81 -12.42
CA GLU A 136 0.54 -15.35 -11.84
C GLU A 136 0.85 -13.84 -11.97
N ASN A 137 0.03 -13.04 -12.66
CA ASN A 137 0.20 -11.59 -12.66
C ASN A 137 -0.29 -11.04 -11.32
N MET A 138 0.50 -10.14 -10.72
CA MET A 138 0.19 -9.46 -9.47
C MET A 138 0.37 -7.95 -9.61
N SER A 139 -0.45 -7.17 -8.92
CA SER A 139 -0.24 -5.73 -8.77
C SER A 139 0.91 -5.41 -7.81
N GLN A 140 1.32 -4.15 -7.75
CA GLN A 140 2.04 -3.62 -6.58
C GLN A 140 1.12 -3.62 -5.34
N LEU A 141 1.72 -3.38 -4.16
CA LEU A 141 0.96 -3.20 -2.91
C LEU A 141 0.14 -1.89 -2.95
N SER A 142 -0.98 -1.90 -2.23
CA SER A 142 -1.83 -0.74 -1.97
C SER A 142 -1.13 0.33 -1.13
N ASN A 143 -1.85 1.41 -0.84
CA ASN A 143 -1.57 2.22 0.36
C ASN A 143 -1.60 1.35 1.62
N VAL A 144 -0.83 1.77 2.62
CA VAL A 144 -0.71 1.08 3.90
C VAL A 144 -1.58 1.79 4.93
N LEU A 145 -2.38 1.02 5.67
CA LEU A 145 -3.10 1.51 6.84
C LEU A 145 -2.33 1.13 8.10
N HIS A 146 -2.09 2.11 8.96
CA HIS A 146 -1.56 1.91 10.31
C HIS A 146 -2.70 2.16 11.31
N ILE A 147 -3.01 1.14 12.11
CA ILE A 147 -4.14 1.17 13.04
C ILE A 147 -3.65 0.72 14.41
N ILE A 148 -3.75 1.59 15.41
CA ILE A 148 -3.41 1.27 16.79
C ILE A 148 -4.63 0.70 17.50
N GLN A 149 -4.57 -0.56 17.92
CA GLN A 149 -5.57 -1.13 18.82
C GLN A 149 -5.14 -0.89 20.26
N LYS A 150 -5.95 -0.12 21.00
CA LYS A 150 -5.71 0.17 22.42
C LYS A 150 -7.03 0.09 23.16
N SER A 151 -7.17 -0.85 24.09
CA SER A 151 -8.41 -1.08 24.84
C SER A 151 -8.43 -0.48 26.25
N GLU A 152 -7.34 0.12 26.68
CA GLU A 152 -7.18 0.65 28.04
C GLU A 152 -7.15 2.19 27.98
N GLY A 153 -7.77 2.83 28.98
CA GLY A 153 -7.75 4.28 29.14
C GLY A 153 -6.34 4.84 29.33
N PRO A 154 -6.13 6.13 29.00
CA PRO A 154 -4.83 6.76 29.21
C PRO A 154 -4.48 6.79 30.69
N LEU A 155 -3.21 6.63 31.02
CA LEU A 155 -2.76 6.89 32.39
C LEU A 155 -3.03 8.36 32.74
N MET A 156 -3.49 8.60 33.97
CA MET A 156 -3.79 9.94 34.45
C MET A 156 -3.51 10.04 35.94
N GLU A 157 -2.84 11.12 36.32
CA GLU A 157 -2.57 11.49 37.69
C GLU A 157 -2.99 12.95 37.90
N VAL A 158 -3.66 13.23 39.01
CA VAL A 158 -4.01 14.59 39.44
C VAL A 158 -3.21 14.88 40.70
N THR A 159 -2.21 15.76 40.57
CA THR A 159 -1.27 16.15 41.64
C THR A 159 -1.83 17.27 42.52
N SER A 160 -2.76 18.07 42.01
CA SER A 160 -3.49 19.07 42.78
C SER A 160 -4.88 19.29 42.19
N PRO A 161 -5.92 19.50 43.02
CA PRO A 161 -5.92 19.38 44.47
C PRO A 161 -5.85 17.93 44.96
N ASP A 162 -5.44 17.74 46.21
CA ASP A 162 -5.75 16.52 46.95
C ASP A 162 -7.26 16.37 47.14
N ASP A 163 -7.71 15.12 47.29
CA ASP A 163 -9.12 14.86 47.58
C ASP A 163 -9.49 15.36 48.99
N GLY A 164 -10.61 16.06 49.10
CA GLY A 164 -11.07 16.68 50.34
C GLY A 164 -10.41 18.02 50.67
N LYS A 165 -9.67 18.65 49.74
CA LYS A 165 -9.01 19.95 50.00
C LYS A 165 -10.01 21.03 50.44
N GLU A 166 -9.70 21.70 51.55
CA GLU A 166 -10.40 22.92 51.97
C GLU A 166 -9.65 24.16 51.47
N VAL A 167 -10.38 25.10 50.86
CA VAL A 167 -9.89 26.40 50.40
C VAL A 167 -10.59 27.45 51.27
N VAL A 168 -9.82 28.25 52.02
CA VAL A 168 -10.36 29.24 52.97
C VAL A 168 -9.86 30.65 52.63
N GLY A 169 -10.77 31.64 52.67
CA GLY A 169 -10.47 33.06 52.51
C GLY A 169 -11.10 33.67 51.25
N ASP A 170 -10.70 34.89 50.91
CA ASP A 170 -11.32 35.66 49.82
C ASP A 170 -10.93 35.21 48.39
N ASP A 171 -9.91 34.36 48.22
CA ASP A 171 -9.51 33.84 46.89
C ASP A 171 -10.20 32.51 46.58
N SER A 172 -11.22 32.57 45.73
CA SER A 172 -11.98 31.39 45.27
C SER A 172 -11.27 30.61 44.16
N ARG A 173 -10.09 31.03 43.69
CA ARG A 173 -9.41 30.37 42.57
C ARG A 173 -8.75 29.08 43.03
N LEU A 174 -9.01 28.01 42.31
CA LEU A 174 -8.36 26.71 42.49
C LEU A 174 -7.70 26.28 41.18
N THR A 175 -6.40 26.02 41.24
CA THR A 175 -5.65 25.41 40.15
C THR A 175 -5.63 23.90 40.31
N ILE A 176 -6.04 23.21 39.26
CA ILE A 176 -5.97 21.77 39.09
C ILE A 176 -4.74 21.49 38.26
N GLU A 177 -3.89 20.58 38.72
CA GLU A 177 -2.65 20.18 38.07
C GLU A 177 -2.59 18.66 37.99
N GLY A 178 -2.00 18.17 36.92
CA GLY A 178 -1.84 16.74 36.73
C GLY A 178 -1.06 16.41 35.48
N LYS A 179 -0.95 15.11 35.24
CA LYS A 179 -0.28 14.54 34.08
C LYS A 179 -1.16 13.44 33.48
N THR A 180 -1.24 13.38 32.18
CA THR A 180 -1.84 12.26 31.45
C THR A 180 -0.85 11.69 30.44
N GLU A 181 -1.22 10.60 29.78
CA GLU A 181 -0.46 10.06 28.65
C GLU A 181 -0.38 11.08 27.50
N GLU A 182 0.72 11.06 26.75
CA GLU A 182 0.90 11.93 25.59
C GLU A 182 -0.26 11.75 24.59
N GLU A 183 -0.55 12.81 23.82
CA GLU A 183 -1.63 12.85 22.83
C GLU A 183 -3.05 12.64 23.37
N SER A 184 -3.21 12.54 24.70
CA SER A 184 -4.52 12.48 25.34
C SER A 184 -5.12 13.87 25.55
N SER A 185 -6.44 13.96 25.41
CA SER A 185 -7.20 15.17 25.75
C SER A 185 -7.72 15.09 27.19
N VAL A 186 -7.73 16.22 27.90
CA VAL A 186 -8.26 16.30 29.27
C VAL A 186 -9.45 17.23 29.32
N THR A 187 -10.49 16.84 30.07
CA THR A 187 -11.60 17.71 30.44
C THR A 187 -11.75 17.80 31.95
N VAL A 188 -12.12 18.98 32.45
CA VAL A 188 -12.49 19.22 33.85
C VAL A 188 -13.92 19.73 33.89
N ASN A 189 -14.81 19.00 34.55
CA ASN A 189 -16.26 19.29 34.57
C ASN A 189 -16.84 19.51 33.17
N GLY A 190 -16.35 18.73 32.19
CA GLY A 190 -16.77 18.80 30.78
C GLY A 190 -16.12 19.92 29.95
N ARG A 191 -15.22 20.72 30.51
CA ARG A 191 -14.47 21.76 29.77
C ARG A 191 -13.09 21.25 29.36
N PHE A 192 -12.73 21.43 28.09
CA PHE A 192 -11.40 21.07 27.59
C PHE A 192 -10.30 21.88 28.27
N VAL A 193 -9.22 21.20 28.63
CA VAL A 193 -8.00 21.76 29.22
C VAL A 193 -6.85 21.55 28.24
N VAL A 194 -5.94 22.54 28.17
CA VAL A 194 -4.72 22.42 27.38
C VAL A 194 -3.79 21.42 28.04
N VAL A 195 -3.39 20.41 27.27
CA VAL A 195 -2.39 19.41 27.67
C VAL A 195 -1.11 19.72 26.89
N ASN A 196 0.01 19.83 27.59
CA ASN A 196 1.32 20.05 27.00
C ASN A 196 1.80 18.78 26.28
N ALA A 197 2.83 18.91 25.44
CA ALA A 197 3.41 17.78 24.71
C ALA A 197 3.95 16.66 25.63
N ASP A 198 4.33 16.99 26.86
CA ASP A 198 4.78 16.03 27.88
C ASP A 198 3.63 15.41 28.70
N GLY A 199 2.38 15.72 28.37
CA GLY A 199 1.19 15.25 29.05
C GLY A 199 0.80 16.05 30.30
N ALA A 200 1.57 17.08 30.69
CA ALA A 200 1.21 17.93 31.82
C ALA A 200 0.03 18.84 31.49
N PHE A 201 -0.87 19.04 32.44
CA PHE A 201 -1.99 19.96 32.29
C PHE A 201 -2.19 20.78 33.56
N HIS A 202 -2.67 22.01 33.38
CA HIS A 202 -3.15 22.84 34.48
C HIS A 202 -4.42 23.59 34.08
N TYR A 203 -5.33 23.76 35.02
CA TYR A 203 -6.59 24.47 34.78
C TYR A 203 -7.06 25.18 36.05
N THR A 204 -7.33 26.47 35.95
CA THR A 204 -7.83 27.27 37.07
C THR A 204 -9.34 27.46 36.95
N ILE A 205 -10.05 27.16 38.04
CA ILE A 205 -11.48 27.39 38.19
C ILE A 205 -11.76 28.35 39.34
N ASN A 206 -12.91 29.01 39.30
CA ASN A 206 -13.45 29.72 40.45
C ASN A 206 -14.43 28.80 41.18
N LEU A 207 -14.18 28.55 42.46
CA LEU A 207 -15.05 27.78 43.32
C LEU A 207 -16.25 28.63 43.75
N SER A 208 -17.39 27.97 43.93
CA SER A 208 -18.53 28.52 44.65
C SER A 208 -18.43 28.12 46.12
N GLU A 209 -18.98 28.94 47.02
CA GLU A 209 -19.05 28.63 48.45
C GLU A 209 -19.66 27.23 48.66
N GLY A 210 -19.02 26.41 49.49
CA GLY A 210 -19.42 25.03 49.75
C GLY A 210 -18.63 23.98 48.97
N GLU A 211 -19.20 22.78 48.87
CA GLU A 211 -18.56 21.64 48.22
C GLU A 211 -18.68 21.70 46.69
N THR A 212 -17.55 21.48 46.00
CA THR A 212 -17.47 21.30 44.55
C THR A 212 -16.84 19.94 44.24
N ILE A 213 -17.48 19.16 43.38
CA ILE A 213 -16.90 17.93 42.83
C ILE A 213 -16.23 18.27 41.50
N LEU A 214 -14.94 17.97 41.40
CA LEU A 214 -14.15 18.11 40.20
C LEU A 214 -14.08 16.75 39.52
N LYS A 215 -14.65 16.67 38.33
CA LYS A 215 -14.60 15.49 37.45
C LYS A 215 -13.56 15.74 36.38
N ILE A 216 -12.40 15.09 36.51
CA ILE A 216 -11.30 15.15 35.54
C ILE A 216 -11.36 13.89 34.68
N VAL A 217 -11.41 14.05 33.37
CA VAL A 217 -11.48 12.93 32.42
C VAL A 217 -10.40 13.10 31.35
N ALA A 218 -9.50 12.13 31.24
CA ALA A 218 -8.57 11.99 30.12
C ALA A 218 -9.18 11.06 29.06
N THR A 219 -9.01 11.39 27.78
CA THR A 219 -9.43 10.58 26.64
C THR A 219 -8.28 10.44 25.64
N ASP A 220 -7.92 9.21 25.28
CA ASP A 220 -6.84 8.94 24.33
C ASP A 220 -7.31 9.00 22.86
N VAL A 221 -6.37 8.80 21.93
CA VAL A 221 -6.61 8.77 20.47
C VAL A 221 -7.55 7.66 20.01
N ALA A 222 -7.64 6.55 20.77
CA ALA A 222 -8.55 5.44 20.51
C ALA A 222 -9.96 5.69 21.09
N GLY A 223 -10.15 6.76 21.85
CA GLY A 223 -11.40 7.13 22.51
C GLY A 223 -11.60 6.49 23.90
N ASN A 224 -10.60 5.80 24.44
CA ASN A 224 -10.66 5.26 25.81
C ASN A 224 -10.59 6.37 26.84
N LYS A 225 -11.21 6.16 28.00
CA LYS A 225 -11.33 7.18 29.04
C LYS A 225 -10.81 6.72 30.39
N SER A 226 -10.15 7.64 31.08
CA SER A 226 -9.79 7.53 32.50
C SER A 226 -10.39 8.70 33.25
N GLN A 227 -10.94 8.45 34.44
CA GLN A 227 -11.65 9.47 35.23
C GLN A 227 -11.12 9.49 36.66
N ILE A 228 -10.86 10.70 37.17
CA ILE A 228 -10.54 10.96 38.57
C ILE A 228 -11.52 12.01 39.08
N GLU A 229 -12.01 11.80 40.30
CA GLU A 229 -12.80 12.80 41.02
C GLU A 229 -12.01 13.37 42.19
N ARG A 230 -12.19 14.68 42.42
CA ARG A 230 -11.67 15.39 43.59
C ARG A 230 -12.79 16.21 44.21
N ARG A 231 -13.05 16.00 45.50
CA ARG A 231 -13.94 16.85 46.28
C ARG A 231 -13.13 18.00 46.87
N VAL A 232 -13.62 19.23 46.69
CA VAL A 232 -13.03 20.42 47.31
C VAL A 232 -14.11 21.24 48.00
N THR A 233 -13.79 21.85 49.14
CA THR A 233 -14.72 22.72 49.87
C THR A 233 -14.14 24.12 49.93
N TYR A 234 -14.89 25.11 49.44
CA TYR A 234 -14.52 26.52 49.57
C TYR A 234 -15.32 27.18 50.70
N ARG A 235 -14.62 27.91 51.59
CA ARG A 235 -15.22 28.73 52.64
C ARG A 235 -14.62 30.13 52.61
N ARG A 236 -15.43 31.16 52.45
CA ARG A 236 -14.96 32.54 52.43
C ARG A 236 -14.50 33.04 53.80
#